data_AF-A0A1G1PBT7-F1
#
_entry.id   AF-A0A1G1PBT7-F1
#
_cell.length_a   1.000
_cell.length_b   1.000
_cell.length_c   1.000
_cell.angle_alpha   90.00
_cell.angle_beta   90.00
_cell.angle_gamma   90.00
#
_symmetry.space_group_name_H-M   'P 1'
#
loop_
_entity.id
_entity.type
_entity.pdbx_description
1 polymer ?
#
loop_
_entity_poly.entity_id
_entity_poly.type
_entity_poly.pdbx_seq_one_letter_code
_entity_poly.pdbx_strand_id
1 'polypeptide(L)'
;MSRREFVRCLLGGGVFALLGTALYPILRYLIPPKGAEASVSSAVAATSGELASNTAKIFRFGNRPGLLIHTAQGDLKAFSAVCTHLNCTVQYDGTAGVIWCACHNGKFDLNGQVISGPPPRPLEQYQVNVRGDDVVVSKQV
;
A
#
# COMPACT_ATOMS: atom_id res chain seq x y z
N MET A 1 12.92 -3.44 -54.41
CA MET A 1 13.60 -4.22 -53.35
C MET A 1 14.51 -5.23 -54.03
N SER A 2 15.80 -5.20 -53.75
CA SER A 2 16.74 -6.17 -54.33
C SER A 2 16.65 -7.52 -53.61
N ARG A 3 17.01 -8.61 -54.31
CA ARG A 3 17.05 -9.96 -53.70
C ARG A 3 17.94 -10.01 -52.45
N ARG A 4 19.00 -9.20 -52.42
CA ARG A 4 19.92 -9.09 -51.28
C ARG A 4 19.30 -8.37 -50.09
N GLU A 5 18.54 -7.29 -50.34
CA GLU A 5 17.78 -6.60 -49.29
C GLU A 5 16.73 -7.52 -48.67
N PHE A 6 16.00 -8.28 -49.51
CA PHE A 6 15.01 -9.23 -49.02
C PHE A 6 15.61 -10.28 -48.08
N VAL A 7 16.72 -10.91 -48.47
CA VAL A 7 17.41 -11.91 -47.64
C VAL A 7 17.97 -11.30 -46.34
N ARG A 8 18.53 -10.08 -46.40
CA ARG A 8 19.02 -9.38 -45.19
C ARG A 8 17.89 -9.07 -44.21
N CYS A 9 16.73 -8.64 -44.72
CA CYS A 9 15.56 -8.37 -43.89
C CYS A 9 15.03 -9.65 -43.23
N LEU A 10 14.92 -10.75 -43.98
CA LEU A 10 14.47 -12.04 -43.46
C LEU A 10 15.39 -12.57 -42.36
N LEU A 11 16.71 -12.61 -42.60
CA LEU A 11 17.68 -13.13 -41.64
C LEU A 11 17.81 -12.23 -40.41
N GLY A 12 17.87 -10.91 -40.61
CA GLY A 12 17.90 -9.95 -39.51
C GLY A 12 16.65 -10.05 -38.64
N GLY A 13 15.46 -10.03 -39.26
CA GLY A 13 14.19 -10.18 -38.56
C GLY A 13 14.09 -11.50 -37.79
N GLY A 14 14.57 -12.60 -38.38
CA GLY A 14 14.60 -13.91 -37.71
C GLY A 14 15.50 -13.91 -36.46
N VAL A 15 16.68 -13.31 -36.52
CA VAL A 15 17.58 -13.19 -35.36
C VAL A 15 16.95 -12.32 -34.27
N PHE A 16 16.34 -11.18 -34.62
CA PHE A 16 15.63 -10.34 -33.66
C PHE A 16 14.46 -11.07 -32.99
N ALA A 17 13.69 -11.85 -33.75
CA ALA A 17 12.57 -12.64 -33.21
C ALA A 17 13.05 -13.73 -32.24
N LEU A 18 14.14 -14.42 -32.56
CA LEU A 18 14.75 -15.43 -31.68
C LEU A 18 15.27 -14.81 -30.39
N LEU A 19 16.00 -13.69 -30.49
CA LEU A 19 16.50 -12.95 -29.33
C LEU A 19 15.35 -12.43 -28.46
N GLY A 20 14.30 -11.89 -29.08
CA GLY A 20 13.11 -11.42 -28.37
C GLY A 20 12.39 -12.55 -27.62
N THR A 21 12.24 -13.71 -28.26
CA THR A 21 11.57 -14.88 -27.66
C THR A 21 12.40 -15.47 -26.51
N ALA A 22 13.72 -15.52 -26.65
CA ALA A 22 14.62 -15.99 -25.59
C ALA A 22 14.72 -15.00 -24.42
N LEU A 23 14.69 -13.68 -24.68
CA LEU A 23 14.77 -12.64 -23.66
C LEU A 23 13.45 -12.44 -22.92
N TYR A 24 12.31 -12.67 -23.58
CA TYR A 24 10.98 -12.52 -23.00
C TYR A 24 10.77 -13.24 -21.65
N PRO A 25 11.07 -14.55 -21.50
CA PRO A 25 10.89 -15.23 -20.21
C PRO A 25 11.81 -14.70 -19.12
N ILE A 26 13.02 -14.24 -19.46
CA ILE A 26 13.96 -13.62 -18.51
C ILE A 26 13.36 -12.31 -17.98
N LEU A 27 12.87 -11.45 -18.88
CA LEU A 27 12.23 -10.20 -18.49
C LEU A 27 10.94 -10.44 -17.68
N ARG A 28 10.15 -11.46 -18.05
CA ARG A 28 8.95 -11.85 -17.30
C ARG A 28 9.24 -12.49 -15.96
N TYR A 29 10.40 -13.13 -15.78
CA TYR A 29 10.82 -13.63 -14.48
C TYR A 29 11.21 -12.49 -13.53
N LEU A 30 11.85 -11.44 -14.06
CA LEU A 30 12.24 -10.25 -13.28
C LEU A 30 11.04 -9.35 -12.91
N ILE A 31 9.98 -9.36 -13.71
CA ILE A 31 8.76 -8.59 -13.45
C ILE A 31 7.70 -9.55 -12.89
N PRO A 32 7.55 -9.66 -11.57
CA PRO A 32 6.54 -10.53 -10.99
C PRO A 32 5.16 -10.15 -11.53
N PRO A 33 4.28 -11.13 -11.83
CA PRO A 33 2.91 -10.82 -12.17
C PRO A 33 2.31 -10.00 -11.02
N LYS A 34 1.48 -9.01 -11.32
CA LYS A 34 0.70 -8.32 -10.30
C LYS A 34 -0.08 -9.40 -9.56
N GLY A 35 0.36 -9.75 -8.36
CA GLY A 35 -0.22 -10.84 -7.59
C GLY A 35 -1.71 -10.55 -7.44
N ALA A 36 -2.54 -11.58 -7.60
CA ALA A 36 -3.91 -11.52 -7.14
C ALA A 36 -3.87 -11.40 -5.61
N GLU A 37 -3.68 -10.18 -5.11
CA GLU A 37 -4.01 -9.87 -3.71
C GLU A 37 -5.47 -10.26 -3.59
N ALA A 38 -5.77 -11.31 -2.81
CA ALA A 38 -7.13 -11.59 -2.39
C ALA A 38 -7.65 -10.27 -1.82
N SER A 39 -8.63 -9.67 -2.49
CA SER A 39 -9.13 -8.34 -2.14
C SER A 39 -9.90 -8.47 -0.83
N VAL A 40 -9.17 -8.42 0.29
CA VAL A 40 -9.76 -8.34 1.61
C VAL A 40 -10.42 -6.97 1.68
N SER A 41 -11.74 -6.95 1.49
CA SER A 41 -12.54 -5.74 1.54
C SER A 41 -12.78 -5.26 2.97
N SER A 42 -12.65 -6.16 3.95
CA SER A 42 -12.84 -5.87 5.37
C SER A 42 -12.03 -6.80 6.27
N ALA A 43 -11.60 -6.30 7.42
CA ALA A 43 -10.98 -7.06 8.49
C ALA A 43 -11.43 -6.54 9.86
N VAL A 44 -11.49 -7.42 10.87
CA VAL A 44 -11.69 -7.01 12.26
C VAL A 44 -10.36 -6.44 12.78
N ALA A 45 -10.38 -5.18 13.23
CA ALA A 45 -9.18 -4.49 13.70
C ALA A 45 -8.98 -4.58 15.22
N ALA A 46 -10.08 -4.54 15.97
CA ALA A 46 -10.09 -4.61 17.43
C ALA A 46 -11.49 -4.98 17.93
N THR A 47 -11.57 -5.39 19.20
CA THR A 47 -12.85 -5.44 19.92
C THR A 47 -13.21 -4.03 20.42
N SER A 48 -14.50 -3.73 20.52
CA SER A 48 -15.00 -2.46 21.05
C SER A 48 -14.52 -2.28 22.49
N GLY A 49 -13.98 -1.10 22.81
CA GLY A 49 -13.39 -0.82 24.13
C GLY A 49 -12.00 -1.42 24.39
N GLU A 50 -11.45 -2.23 23.48
CA GLU A 50 -10.06 -2.74 23.61
C GLU A 50 -9.03 -1.59 23.52
N LEU A 51 -9.32 -0.58 22.70
CA LEU A 51 -8.40 0.53 22.43
C LEU A 51 -8.70 1.73 23.34
N ALA A 52 -7.75 2.07 24.21
CA ALA A 52 -7.85 3.24 25.10
C ALA A 52 -7.90 4.55 24.30
N SER A 53 -8.50 5.59 24.88
CA SER A 53 -8.53 6.92 24.25
C SER A 53 -7.12 7.45 24.02
N ASN A 54 -6.93 8.16 22.90
CA ASN A 54 -5.66 8.70 22.44
C ASN A 54 -4.55 7.65 22.20
N THR A 55 -4.92 6.43 21.79
CA THR A 55 -3.98 5.36 21.44
C THR A 55 -4.27 4.78 20.07
N ALA A 56 -3.35 3.96 19.55
CA ALA A 56 -3.51 3.30 18.27
C ALA A 56 -3.07 1.84 18.32
N LYS A 57 -3.62 1.04 17.41
CA LYS A 57 -3.32 -0.37 17.23
C LYS A 57 -3.04 -0.67 15.77
N ILE A 58 -1.96 -1.41 15.53
CA ILE A 58 -1.67 -1.95 14.20
C ILE A 58 -2.38 -3.31 14.09
N PHE A 59 -3.07 -3.52 12.97
CA PHE A 59 -3.78 -4.76 12.68
C PHE A 59 -3.49 -5.23 11.26
N ARG A 60 -3.86 -6.47 10.93
CA ARG A 60 -3.62 -7.06 9.62
C ARG A 60 -4.80 -6.78 8.68
N PHE A 61 -4.56 -6.14 7.54
CA PHE A 61 -5.55 -5.91 6.49
C PHE A 61 -5.08 -6.59 5.19
N GLY A 62 -5.48 -7.86 5.02
CA GLY A 62 -4.92 -8.71 3.97
C GLY A 62 -3.42 -8.95 4.17
N ASN A 63 -2.60 -8.55 3.20
CA ASN A 63 -1.14 -8.65 3.27
C ASN A 63 -0.46 -7.34 3.68
N ARG A 64 -1.21 -6.30 4.04
CA ARG A 64 -0.67 -5.00 4.44
C ARG A 64 -1.09 -4.66 5.88
N PRO A 65 -0.27 -3.92 6.63
CA PRO A 65 -0.66 -3.45 7.96
C PRO A 65 -1.65 -2.28 7.84
N GLY A 66 -2.69 -2.31 8.68
CA GLY A 66 -3.60 -1.20 8.92
C GLY A 66 -3.32 -0.56 10.29
N LEU A 67 -3.64 0.72 10.43
CA LEU A 67 -3.53 1.49 11.66
C LEU A 67 -4.93 1.91 12.09
N LEU A 68 -5.37 1.47 13.26
CA LEU A 68 -6.59 1.95 13.92
C LEU A 68 -6.19 2.92 15.01
N ILE A 69 -6.77 4.11 15.02
CA ILE A 69 -6.51 5.19 15.98
C ILE A 69 -7.80 5.50 16.72
N HIS A 70 -7.74 5.51 18.04
CA HIS A 70 -8.76 6.10 18.89
C HIS A 70 -8.26 7.50 19.29
N THR A 71 -8.82 8.54 18.68
CA THR A 71 -8.38 9.92 18.91
C THR A 71 -8.70 10.36 20.34
N ALA A 72 -8.03 11.41 20.81
CA ALA A 72 -8.35 12.02 22.11
C ALA A 72 -9.79 12.55 22.20
N GLN A 73 -10.44 12.78 21.05
CA GLN A 73 -11.82 13.27 20.94
C GLN A 73 -12.85 12.12 21.04
N GLY A 74 -12.40 10.87 21.05
CA GLY A 74 -13.28 9.68 21.09
C GLY A 74 -13.61 9.09 19.71
N ASP A 75 -13.06 9.65 18.63
CA ASP A 75 -13.31 9.15 17.28
C ASP A 75 -12.41 7.95 16.96
N LEU A 76 -12.95 6.97 16.24
CA LEU A 76 -12.16 5.90 15.63
C LEU A 76 -11.85 6.25 14.19
N LYS A 77 -10.56 6.26 13.84
CA LYS A 77 -10.08 6.46 12.48
C LYS A 77 -9.16 5.33 12.07
N ALA A 78 -9.24 4.90 10.81
CA ALA A 78 -8.38 3.86 10.29
C ALA A 78 -7.70 4.25 8.99
N PHE A 79 -6.46 3.83 8.84
CA PHE A 79 -5.62 4.12 7.68
C PHE A 79 -4.79 2.89 7.31
N SER A 80 -4.23 2.88 6.10
CA SER A 80 -3.07 2.04 5.83
C SER A 80 -1.93 2.44 6.75
N ALA A 81 -1.32 1.48 7.44
CA ALA A 81 -0.12 1.74 8.24
C ALA A 81 1.14 1.80 7.37
N VAL A 82 1.03 1.88 6.05
CA VAL A 82 2.15 1.88 5.11
C VAL A 82 2.48 3.31 4.69
N CYS A 83 3.66 3.79 5.08
CA CYS A 83 4.15 5.10 4.68
C CYS A 83 4.26 5.19 3.16
N THR A 84 3.73 6.26 2.59
CA THR A 84 3.67 6.45 1.13
C THR A 84 4.99 6.88 0.50
N HIS A 85 6.05 7.08 1.30
CA HIS A 85 7.40 7.30 0.83
C HIS A 85 8.04 6.00 0.32
N LEU A 86 8.42 5.10 1.25
CA LEU A 86 9.14 3.84 0.97
C LEU A 86 8.61 2.66 1.81
N ASN A 87 7.29 2.66 2.09
CA ASN A 87 6.56 1.55 2.70
C ASN A 87 6.94 1.15 4.15
N CYS A 88 7.65 2.01 4.89
CA CYS A 88 7.82 1.80 6.32
C CYS A 88 6.49 1.82 7.07
N THR A 89 6.39 1.08 8.18
CA THR A 89 5.21 1.12 9.03
C THR A 89 5.13 2.44 9.80
N VAL A 90 4.01 3.16 9.67
CA VAL A 90 3.75 4.39 10.43
C VAL A 90 3.15 4.09 11.81
N GLN A 91 3.30 5.03 12.74
CA GLN A 91 2.82 4.93 14.12
C GLN A 91 2.04 6.19 14.49
N TYR A 92 1.15 6.09 15.48
CA TYR A 92 0.45 7.26 16.01
C TYR A 92 1.25 7.86 17.18
N ASP A 93 1.52 9.16 17.12
CA ASP A 93 2.02 9.95 18.23
C ASP A 93 0.84 10.70 18.87
N GLY A 94 0.35 10.17 19.99
CA GLY A 94 -0.76 10.76 20.74
C GLY A 94 -0.43 12.07 21.46
N THR A 95 0.86 12.41 21.61
CA THR A 95 1.26 13.69 22.24
C THR A 95 1.17 14.81 21.21
N ALA A 96 1.66 14.56 20.00
CA ALA A 96 1.62 15.52 18.91
C ALA A 96 0.31 15.48 18.11
N GLY A 97 -0.50 14.43 18.25
CA GLY A 97 -1.74 14.26 17.50
C GLY A 97 -1.50 14.00 16.01
N VAL A 98 -0.43 13.28 15.67
CA VAL A 98 -0.02 13.04 14.27
C VAL A 98 0.32 11.57 14.04
N ILE A 99 0.23 11.13 12.80
CA ILE A 99 0.77 9.85 12.37
C ILE A 99 2.20 10.10 11.87
N TRP A 100 3.17 9.36 12.39
CA TRP A 100 4.58 9.58 12.17
C TRP A 100 5.30 8.34 11.62
N CYS A 101 6.27 8.58 10.74
CA CYS A 101 7.14 7.57 10.16
C CYS A 101 8.59 7.79 10.61
N ALA A 102 9.15 6.84 11.35
CA ALA A 102 10.50 6.92 11.90
C ALA A 102 11.61 6.87 10.83
N CYS A 103 11.35 6.33 9.64
CA CYS A 103 12.40 6.12 8.62
C CYS A 103 12.99 7.42 8.07
N HIS A 104 12.13 8.41 7.79
CA HIS A 104 12.55 9.68 7.17
C HIS A 104 11.74 10.87 7.72
N ASN A 105 11.23 10.73 8.93
CA ASN A 105 10.47 11.75 9.66
C ASN A 105 9.23 12.28 8.91
N GLY A 106 8.58 11.42 8.10
CA GLY A 106 7.31 11.75 7.46
C GLY A 106 6.21 11.90 8.50
N LYS A 107 5.38 12.93 8.36
CA LYS A 107 4.25 13.20 9.26
C LYS A 107 2.96 13.36 8.47
N PHE A 108 1.89 12.79 9.01
CA PHE A 108 0.54 12.92 8.50
C PHE A 108 -0.38 13.41 9.61
N ASP A 109 -1.40 14.17 9.26
CA ASP A 109 -2.45 14.55 10.21
C ASP A 109 -3.40 13.37 10.53
N LEU A 110 -4.38 13.61 11.41
CA LEU A 110 -5.44 12.66 11.74
C LEU A 110 -6.49 12.47 10.62
N ASN A 111 -6.26 13.03 9.44
CA ASN A 111 -7.00 12.74 8.21
C ASN A 111 -6.08 12.04 7.18
N GLY A 112 -4.88 11.62 7.59
CA GLY A 112 -3.92 10.95 6.71
C GLY A 112 -3.24 11.86 5.70
N GLN A 113 -3.46 13.18 5.75
CA GLN A 113 -2.85 14.14 4.84
C GLN A 113 -1.40 14.38 5.23
N VAL A 114 -0.52 14.51 4.24
CA VAL A 114 0.90 14.82 4.48
C VAL A 114 1.01 16.24 5.02
N ILE A 115 1.65 16.39 6.19
CA ILE A 115 1.92 17.69 6.80
C ILE A 115 3.42 17.98 6.88
N SER A 116 4.28 16.96 6.78
CA SER A 116 5.72 17.13 6.80
C SER A 116 6.48 15.93 6.24
N GLY A 117 7.72 16.18 5.84
CA GLY A 117 8.67 15.17 5.39
C GLY A 117 8.53 14.80 3.91
N PRO A 118 9.21 13.72 3.48
CA PRO A 118 9.25 13.30 2.08
C PRO A 118 8.01 12.57 1.51
N PRO A 119 7.01 12.06 2.29
CA PRO A 119 5.89 11.34 1.68
C PRO A 119 5.19 12.16 0.58
N PRO A 120 5.03 11.63 -0.64
CA PRO A 120 4.51 12.40 -1.78
C PRO A 120 2.97 12.44 -1.83
N ARG A 121 2.29 11.63 -1.03
CA ARG A 121 0.83 11.47 -1.07
C ARG A 121 0.24 11.09 0.30
N PRO A 122 -1.04 11.37 0.55
CA PRO A 122 -1.74 10.97 1.76
C PRO A 122 -1.76 9.46 2.01
N LEU A 123 -1.95 9.07 3.26
CA LEU A 123 -2.27 7.69 3.63
C LEU A 123 -3.64 7.30 3.07
N GLU A 124 -3.76 6.03 2.67
CA GLU A 124 -5.05 5.47 2.28
C GLU A 124 -5.95 5.38 3.50
N GLN A 125 -7.12 6.01 3.46
CA GLN A 125 -8.11 5.94 4.52
C GLN A 125 -8.94 4.66 4.41
N TYR A 126 -9.32 4.11 5.56
CA TYR A 126 -10.25 3.00 5.64
C TYR A 126 -11.51 3.43 6.39
N GLN A 127 -12.65 2.83 6.02
CA GLN A 127 -13.90 3.02 6.73
C GLN A 127 -13.91 2.19 8.00
N VAL A 128 -14.31 2.79 9.12
CA VAL A 128 -14.48 2.11 10.40
C VAL A 128 -15.96 1.90 10.64
N ASN A 129 -16.36 0.65 10.89
CA ASN A 129 -17.72 0.26 11.21
C ASN A 129 -17.71 -0.54 12.52
N VAL A 130 -18.34 -0.01 13.57
CA VAL A 130 -18.54 -0.74 14.82
C VAL A 130 -19.77 -1.64 14.67
N ARG A 131 -19.58 -2.95 14.79
CA ARG A 131 -20.64 -3.96 14.66
C ARG A 131 -20.69 -4.81 15.94
N GLY A 132 -21.61 -4.45 16.83
CA GLY A 132 -21.69 -5.09 18.15
C GLY A 132 -20.39 -4.86 18.91
N ASP A 133 -19.70 -5.95 19.24
CA ASP A 133 -18.44 -5.92 19.98
C ASP A 133 -17.20 -5.80 19.08
N ASP A 134 -17.34 -5.75 17.76
CA ASP A 134 -16.19 -5.69 16.85
C ASP A 134 -16.05 -4.35 16.15
N VAL A 135 -14.82 -3.85 16.06
CA VAL A 135 -14.42 -2.74 15.19
C VAL A 135 -13.96 -3.31 13.86
N VAL A 136 -14.85 -3.27 12.87
CA VAL A 136 -14.58 -3.76 11.52
C VAL A 136 -14.08 -2.61 10.66
N VAL A 137 -12.91 -2.79 10.06
CA VAL A 137 -12.33 -1.84 9.11
C VAL A 137 -12.51 -2.37 7.70
N SER A 138 -12.94 -1.51 6.77
CA SER A 138 -13.16 -1.85 5.36
C SER A 138 -12.53 -0.83 4.43
N LYS A 139 -12.16 -1.28 3.23
CA LYS A 139 -11.64 -0.39 2.19
C LYS A 139 -12.72 0.62 1.78
N GLN A 140 -12.34 1.89 1.66
CA GLN A 140 -13.23 2.92 1.12
C GLN A 140 -13.40 2.66 -0.38
N VAL A 141 -14.64 2.35 -0.79
CA VAL A 141 -15.01 2.11 -2.20
C VAL A 141 -15.10 3.43 -2.95
#